data_AF-A0AAU9P4B6-F1
#
_entry.id   AF-A0AAU9P4B6-F1
#
_cell.length_a   1.000
_cell.length_b   1.000
_cell.length_c   1.000
_cell.angle_alpha   90.00
_cell.angle_beta   90.00
_cell.angle_gamma   90.00
#
_symmetry.space_group_name_H-M   'P 1'
#
loop_
_entity.id
_entity.type
_entity.pdbx_description
1 polymer ?
#
loop_
_entity_poly.entity_id
_entity_poly.type
_entity_poly.pdbx_seq_one_letter_code
_entity_poly.pdbx_strand_id
1 'polypeptide(L)'
;MACKNPMFVQADDFYYGGLHIAGDTRNSYGYKVTPVTVYQIPGLNTLGLSLIRIDYALWGANPPHTHPRATEIIMVLEGTLQVGFITSDPQNRLITKVLQKGDVFVFPVGLVHFQRNLGHTNASAIAALSSQNPGLISLTNTIFGSTPPISNEILAQAFRVDNKTVNHLRRKSMHV
;
A
#
# COMPACT_ATOMS: atom_id res chain seq x y z
N MET A 1 -18.12 -0.07 12.67
CA MET A 1 -18.75 -1.41 12.80
C MET A 1 -19.50 -1.44 14.12
N ALA A 2 -20.57 -2.23 14.23
CA ALA A 2 -21.20 -2.49 15.52
C ALA A 2 -20.26 -3.34 16.40
N CYS A 3 -20.27 -3.12 17.71
CA CYS A 3 -19.43 -3.86 18.64
C CYS A 3 -20.12 -5.15 19.11
N LYS A 4 -19.33 -6.19 19.34
CA LYS A 4 -19.77 -7.39 20.07
C LYS A 4 -20.08 -7.01 21.53
N ASN A 5 -21.01 -7.73 22.17
CA ASN A 5 -21.28 -7.55 23.59
C ASN A 5 -19.98 -7.82 24.39
N PRO A 6 -19.55 -6.91 25.28
CA PRO A 6 -18.30 -7.05 26.03
C PRO A 6 -18.26 -8.32 26.91
N MET A 7 -19.40 -8.90 27.28
CA MET A 7 -19.44 -10.15 28.03
C MET A 7 -19.08 -11.38 27.19
N PHE A 8 -19.05 -11.27 25.86
CA PHE A 8 -18.78 -12.38 24.95
C PHE A 8 -17.46 -12.25 24.20
N VAL A 9 -16.69 -11.19 24.42
CA VAL A 9 -15.38 -11.04 23.75
C VAL A 9 -14.37 -12.05 24.32
N GLN A 10 -13.49 -12.55 23.46
CA GLN A 10 -12.46 -13.54 23.77
C GLN A 10 -11.10 -13.06 23.24
N ALA A 11 -10.01 -13.69 23.67
CA ALA A 11 -8.65 -13.34 23.20
C ALA A 11 -8.53 -13.36 21.67
N ASP A 12 -9.21 -14.30 21.01
CA ASP A 12 -9.23 -14.42 19.54
C ASP A 12 -9.87 -13.22 18.83
N ASP A 13 -10.72 -12.44 19.50
CA ASP A 13 -11.26 -11.19 18.92
C ASP A 13 -10.17 -10.10 18.79
N PHE A 14 -9.03 -10.25 19.48
CA PHE A 14 -7.92 -9.29 19.56
C PHE A 14 -6.61 -9.83 18.98
N TYR A 15 -6.62 -11.03 18.39
CA TYR A 15 -5.42 -11.75 17.97
C TYR A 15 -5.39 -12.00 16.47
N TYR A 16 -4.19 -11.93 15.88
CA TYR A 16 -3.92 -12.43 14.55
C TYR A 16 -2.56 -13.13 14.51
N GLY A 17 -2.57 -14.41 14.15
CA GLY A 17 -1.37 -15.17 13.83
C GLY A 17 -1.10 -15.17 12.33
N GLY A 18 0.17 -15.08 11.91
CA GLY A 18 0.56 -15.31 10.51
C GLY A 18 1.57 -14.32 9.94
N LEU A 19 1.83 -13.18 10.59
CA LEU A 19 2.81 -12.19 10.09
C LEU A 19 4.28 -12.67 10.10
N HIS A 20 4.57 -13.83 10.69
CA HIS A 20 5.87 -14.49 10.57
C HIS A 20 6.04 -15.22 9.23
N ILE A 21 4.96 -15.47 8.49
CA ILE A 21 4.96 -16.15 7.20
C ILE A 21 5.06 -15.10 6.10
N ALA A 22 6.03 -15.24 5.20
CA ALA A 22 6.17 -14.37 4.05
C ALA A 22 5.02 -14.57 3.05
N GLY A 23 4.48 -13.48 2.51
CA GLY A 23 3.48 -13.51 1.45
C GLY A 23 4.05 -14.00 0.11
N ASP A 24 3.19 -14.58 -0.74
CA ASP A 24 3.58 -15.00 -2.10
C ASP A 24 3.78 -13.80 -3.03
N THR A 25 5.02 -13.56 -3.41
CA THR A 25 5.45 -12.46 -4.28
C THR A 25 5.50 -12.83 -5.76
N ARG A 26 5.04 -14.03 -6.16
CA ARG A 26 4.95 -14.45 -7.57
C ARG A 26 3.80 -13.78 -8.30
N ASN A 27 3.93 -12.48 -8.53
CA ASN A 27 3.03 -11.64 -9.31
C ASN A 27 3.82 -10.61 -10.12
N SER A 28 3.14 -9.88 -11.01
CA SER A 28 3.77 -8.94 -11.95
C SER A 28 4.49 -7.76 -11.28
N TYR A 29 4.12 -7.41 -10.05
CA TYR A 29 4.77 -6.35 -9.28
C TYR A 29 5.89 -6.87 -8.35
N GLY A 30 5.92 -8.18 -8.08
CA GLY A 30 6.93 -8.78 -7.21
C GLY A 30 6.80 -8.42 -5.73
N TYR A 31 5.60 -8.05 -5.25
CA TYR A 31 5.37 -7.76 -3.82
C TYR A 31 4.04 -8.34 -3.32
N LYS A 32 3.90 -8.49 -2.00
CA LYS A 32 2.66 -8.92 -1.37
C LYS A 32 2.46 -8.17 -0.07
N VAL A 33 1.26 -7.61 0.09
CA VAL A 33 0.78 -7.06 1.36
C VAL A 33 -0.07 -8.12 2.07
N THR A 34 0.23 -8.34 3.35
CA THR A 34 -0.57 -9.14 4.28
C THR A 34 -1.17 -8.19 5.32
N PRO A 35 -2.45 -7.79 5.17
CA PRO A 35 -3.06 -6.78 6.02
C PRO A 35 -3.53 -7.35 7.37
N VAL A 36 -3.41 -6.55 8.42
CA VAL A 36 -4.00 -6.79 9.75
C VAL A 36 -4.77 -5.54 10.16
N THR A 37 -5.94 -5.40 9.56
CA THR A 37 -6.89 -4.31 9.79
C THR A 37 -8.02 -4.78 10.69
N VAL A 38 -9.02 -3.92 10.93
CA VAL A 38 -10.25 -4.31 11.65
C VAL A 38 -10.94 -5.55 11.06
N TYR A 39 -10.70 -5.87 9.78
CA TYR A 39 -11.26 -7.06 9.14
C TYR A 39 -10.54 -8.36 9.54
N GLN A 40 -9.30 -8.29 10.03
CA GLN A 40 -8.53 -9.44 10.52
C GLN A 40 -8.53 -9.51 12.05
N ILE A 41 -8.49 -8.36 12.73
CA ILE A 41 -8.63 -8.24 14.19
C ILE A 41 -9.84 -7.35 14.48
N PRO A 42 -11.03 -7.92 14.73
CA PRO A 42 -12.24 -7.15 15.05
C PRO A 42 -12.06 -6.20 16.24
N GLY A 43 -11.22 -6.58 17.21
CA GLY A 43 -10.86 -5.79 18.38
C GLY A 43 -10.16 -4.46 18.06
N LEU A 44 -9.67 -4.24 16.83
CA LEU A 44 -9.15 -2.93 16.39
C LEU A 44 -10.26 -1.89 16.17
N ASN A 45 -11.52 -2.29 16.18
CA ASN A 45 -12.63 -1.35 16.03
C ASN A 45 -12.57 -0.29 17.15
N THR A 46 -12.66 0.98 16.76
CA THR A 46 -12.51 2.21 17.57
C THR A 46 -11.10 2.53 18.09
N LEU A 47 -10.09 1.68 17.88
CA LEU A 47 -8.73 1.91 18.40
C LEU A 47 -7.80 2.73 17.50
N GLY A 48 -8.24 3.06 16.27
CA GLY A 48 -7.53 4.01 15.42
C GLY A 48 -6.17 3.53 14.89
N LEU A 49 -5.92 2.22 14.85
CA LEU A 49 -4.67 1.66 14.34
C LEU A 49 -4.86 0.35 13.57
N SER A 50 -3.91 0.04 12.69
CA SER A 50 -3.77 -1.26 12.03
C SER A 50 -2.30 -1.54 11.74
N LEU A 51 -2.00 -2.77 11.34
CA LEU A 51 -0.66 -3.23 11.00
C LEU A 51 -0.70 -3.95 9.66
N ILE A 52 0.40 -3.91 8.91
CA ILE A 52 0.58 -4.70 7.70
C ILE A 52 1.98 -5.29 7.68
N ARG A 53 2.14 -6.46 7.05
CA ARG A 53 3.43 -6.94 6.55
C ARG A 53 3.48 -6.76 5.05
N ILE A 54 4.66 -6.43 4.54
CA ILE A 54 4.93 -6.35 3.11
C ILE A 54 6.17 -7.19 2.80
N ASP A 55 6.05 -8.08 1.83
CA ASP A 55 7.15 -8.90 1.32
C ASP A 55 7.45 -8.51 -0.14
N TYR A 56 8.73 -8.47 -0.50
CA TYR A 56 9.20 -8.07 -1.82
C TYR A 56 10.18 -9.11 -2.37
N ALA A 57 9.92 -9.59 -3.58
CA ALA A 57 10.90 -10.30 -4.40
C ALA A 57 12.04 -9.35 -4.83
N LEU A 58 13.09 -9.90 -5.44
CA LEU A 58 14.12 -9.08 -6.09
C LEU A 58 13.48 -8.09 -7.07
N TRP A 59 13.83 -6.81 -6.94
CA TRP A 59 13.29 -5.71 -7.74
C TRP A 59 11.78 -5.47 -7.63
N GLY A 60 11.09 -6.20 -6.76
CA GLY A 60 9.67 -6.04 -6.50
C GLY A 60 9.35 -4.63 -6.00
N ALA A 61 8.21 -4.10 -6.43
CA ALA A 61 7.80 -2.73 -6.11
C ALA A 61 6.33 -2.70 -5.71
N ASN A 62 6.04 -2.02 -4.61
CA ASN A 62 4.69 -1.56 -4.31
C ASN A 62 4.52 -0.20 -5.04
N PRO A 63 3.72 -0.15 -6.12
CA PRO A 63 3.64 1.01 -7.00
C PRO A 63 3.07 2.25 -6.28
N PRO A 64 3.12 3.44 -6.91
CA PRO A 64 2.54 4.65 -6.33
C PRO A 64 1.09 4.47 -5.87
N HIS A 65 0.87 4.69 -4.59
CA HIS A 65 -0.43 4.57 -3.94
C HIS A 65 -0.58 5.59 -2.80
N THR A 66 -1.78 5.70 -2.24
CA THR A 66 -2.05 6.53 -1.06
C THR A 66 -3.06 5.88 -0.12
N HIS A 67 -2.96 6.26 1.16
CA HIS A 67 -3.90 5.91 2.22
C HIS A 67 -4.75 7.14 2.56
N PRO A 68 -6.04 7.18 2.14
CA PRO A 68 -6.87 8.37 2.32
C PRO A 68 -7.25 8.65 3.78
N ARG A 69 -7.05 7.69 4.70
CA ARG A 69 -7.50 7.80 6.09
C ARG A 69 -6.42 7.50 7.13
N ALA A 70 -5.15 7.35 6.73
CA ALA A 70 -4.09 7.05 7.68
C ALA A 70 -2.73 7.58 7.24
N THR A 71 -1.94 8.00 8.24
CA THR A 71 -0.47 8.06 8.14
C THR A 71 0.05 6.64 8.28
N GLU A 72 1.14 6.32 7.57
CA GLU A 72 1.85 5.05 7.68
C GLU A 72 3.27 5.29 8.20
N ILE A 73 3.75 4.41 9.08
CA ILE A 73 5.17 4.29 9.41
C ILE A 73 5.63 2.87 9.08
N ILE A 74 6.66 2.74 8.27
CA ILE A 74 7.24 1.46 7.85
C ILE A 74 8.58 1.22 8.56
N MET A 75 8.84 -0.02 8.95
CA MET A 75 10.11 -0.53 9.45
C MET A 75 10.57 -1.71 8.59
N VAL A 76 11.82 -1.69 8.15
CA VAL A 76 12.40 -2.82 7.41
C VAL A 76 12.75 -3.95 8.38
N LEU A 77 12.22 -5.15 8.12
CA LEU A 77 12.56 -6.35 8.89
C LEU A 77 13.79 -7.05 8.31
N GLU A 78 13.90 -7.14 6.99
CA GLU A 78 15.00 -7.78 6.27
C GLU A 78 15.22 -7.11 4.91
N GLY A 79 16.46 -7.13 4.42
CA GLY A 79 16.83 -6.63 3.09
C GLY A 79 16.99 -5.11 3.02
N THR A 80 16.82 -4.56 1.81
CA THR A 80 17.04 -3.14 1.49
C THR A 80 15.88 -2.58 0.68
N LEU A 81 15.24 -1.52 1.17
CA LEU A 81 14.09 -0.90 0.51
C LEU A 81 14.36 0.56 0.17
N GLN A 82 14.18 0.94 -1.09
CA GLN A 82 13.95 2.33 -1.43
C GLN A 82 12.50 2.68 -1.14
N VAL A 83 12.30 3.77 -0.42
CA VAL A 83 10.97 4.31 -0.12
C VAL A 83 10.91 5.78 -0.51
N GLY A 84 9.71 6.30 -0.76
CA GLY A 84 9.53 7.74 -0.88
C GLY A 84 8.08 8.16 -1.02
N PHE A 85 7.82 9.43 -0.71
CA PHE A 85 6.55 10.09 -0.96
C PHE A 85 6.75 11.41 -1.71
N ILE A 86 5.68 11.87 -2.35
CA ILE A 86 5.65 13.12 -3.09
C ILE A 86 4.86 14.16 -2.27
N THR A 87 5.43 15.34 -2.05
CA THR A 87 4.73 16.46 -1.40
C THR A 87 3.59 16.97 -2.29
N SER A 88 2.59 17.61 -1.70
CA SER A 88 1.48 18.21 -2.47
C SER A 88 1.93 19.33 -3.43
N ASP A 89 1.00 19.73 -4.30
CA ASP A 89 1.15 20.91 -5.13
C ASP A 89 1.46 22.18 -4.32
N PRO A 90 2.20 23.14 -4.90
CA PRO A 90 2.72 23.13 -6.28
C PRO A 90 4.09 22.42 -6.44
N GLN A 91 4.77 22.05 -5.36
CA GLN A 91 6.17 21.61 -5.45
C GLN A 91 6.32 20.20 -6.02
N ASN A 92 5.40 19.27 -5.72
CA ASN A 92 5.49 17.87 -6.14
C ASN A 92 6.87 17.24 -5.88
N ARG A 93 7.50 17.60 -4.76
CA ARG A 93 8.88 17.23 -4.45
C ARG A 93 8.93 15.80 -3.93
N LEU A 94 9.81 14.99 -4.50
CA LEU A 94 10.12 13.66 -3.98
C LEU A 94 10.97 13.75 -2.71
N ILE A 95 10.50 13.11 -1.64
CA ILE A 95 11.27 12.83 -0.43
C ILE A 95 11.50 11.31 -0.39
N THR A 96 12.76 10.88 -0.47
CA THR A 96 13.11 9.46 -0.63
C THR A 96 14.35 9.09 0.19
N LYS A 97 14.43 7.81 0.57
CA LYS A 97 15.57 7.22 1.28
C LYS A 97 15.69 5.74 0.91
N VAL A 98 16.91 5.22 0.97
CA VAL A 98 17.17 3.77 0.98
C VAL A 98 17.32 3.34 2.43
N LEU A 99 16.44 2.44 2.87
CA LEU A 99 16.36 1.90 4.21
C LEU A 99 17.04 0.52 4.26
N GLN A 100 17.74 0.26 5.37
CA GLN A 100 18.28 -1.04 5.74
C GLN A 100 17.44 -1.66 6.86
N LYS A 101 17.70 -2.93 7.17
CA LYS A 101 17.09 -3.62 8.32
C LYS A 101 17.13 -2.77 9.60
N GLY A 102 15.97 -2.58 10.22
CA GLY A 102 15.77 -1.79 11.43
C GLY A 102 15.46 -0.31 11.18
N ASP A 103 15.73 0.22 9.99
CA ASP A 103 15.40 1.61 9.67
C ASP A 103 13.88 1.80 9.54
N VAL A 104 13.44 3.03 9.86
CA VAL A 104 12.03 3.44 9.77
C VAL A 104 11.84 4.64 8.86
N PHE A 105 10.65 4.78 8.28
CA PHE A 105 10.26 5.94 7.47
C PHE A 105 8.76 6.21 7.58
N VAL A 106 8.36 7.48 7.55
CA VAL A 106 6.96 7.92 7.72
C VAL A 106 6.41 8.45 6.40
N PHE A 107 5.20 8.02 6.05
CA PHE A 107 4.41 8.53 4.93
C PHE A 107 3.22 9.32 5.48
N PRO A 108 3.16 10.65 5.28
CA PRO A 108 2.03 11.47 5.74
C PRO A 108 0.70 11.05 5.09
N VAL A 109 -0.39 11.15 5.84
CA VAL A 109 -1.74 10.81 5.37
C VAL A 109 -2.07 11.45 4.02
N GLY A 110 -2.64 10.65 3.12
CA GLY A 110 -3.10 11.13 1.81
C GLY A 110 -2.00 11.37 0.78
N LEU A 111 -0.72 11.40 1.14
CA LEU A 111 0.36 11.61 0.17
C LEU A 111 0.67 10.34 -0.63
N VAL A 112 0.91 10.54 -1.92
CA VAL A 112 1.33 9.47 -2.84
C VAL A 112 2.73 9.00 -2.44
N HIS A 113 2.89 7.70 -2.26
CA HIS A 113 4.16 7.09 -1.89
C HIS A 113 4.34 5.70 -2.53
N PHE A 114 5.55 5.18 -2.45
CA PHE A 114 5.94 3.90 -3.05
C PHE A 114 7.07 3.24 -2.26
N GLN A 115 7.27 1.94 -2.52
CA GLN A 115 8.45 1.21 -2.07
C GLN A 115 8.98 0.31 -3.18
N ARG A 116 10.30 0.10 -3.22
CA ARG A 116 10.97 -0.81 -4.16
C ARG A 116 12.11 -1.53 -3.47
N ASN A 117 12.20 -2.83 -3.66
CA ASN A 117 13.37 -3.60 -3.27
C ASN A 117 14.56 -3.29 -4.20
N LEU A 118 15.61 -2.68 -3.67
CA LEU A 118 16.86 -2.41 -4.38
C LEU A 118 17.97 -3.41 -4.03
N GLY A 119 17.71 -4.32 -3.08
CA GLY A 119 18.68 -5.32 -2.65
C GLY A 119 18.83 -6.46 -3.66
N HIS A 120 19.82 -7.31 -3.39
CA HIS A 120 20.09 -8.53 -4.14
C HIS A 120 19.39 -9.76 -3.56
N THR A 121 18.61 -9.57 -2.50
CA THR A 121 17.82 -10.62 -1.83
C THR A 121 16.37 -10.16 -1.72
N ASN A 122 15.47 -11.07 -1.32
CA ASN A 122 14.13 -10.67 -0.91
C ASN A 122 14.21 -9.69 0.28
N ALA A 123 13.22 -8.82 0.38
CA ALA A 123 13.09 -7.85 1.46
C ALA A 123 11.72 -7.99 2.12
N SER A 124 11.63 -7.61 3.40
CA SER A 124 10.35 -7.57 4.11
C SER A 124 10.29 -6.39 5.07
N ALA A 125 9.08 -5.91 5.31
CA ALA A 125 8.81 -4.79 6.20
C ALA A 125 7.51 -5.00 6.96
N ILE A 126 7.40 -4.33 8.11
CA ILE A 126 6.13 -4.13 8.81
C ILE A 126 5.82 -2.64 8.78
N ALA A 127 4.55 -2.30 8.56
CA ALA A 127 4.08 -0.93 8.69
C ALA A 127 2.87 -0.83 9.62
N ALA A 128 2.84 0.22 10.43
CA ALA A 128 1.69 0.58 11.25
C ALA A 128 0.98 1.77 10.63
N LEU A 129 -0.36 1.75 10.67
CA LEU A 129 -1.18 2.80 10.09
C LEU A 129 -2.09 3.39 11.15
N SER A 130 -2.23 4.71 11.15
CA SER A 130 -3.02 5.48 12.11
C SER A 130 -4.55 5.41 11.87
N SER A 131 -5.04 4.24 11.44
CA SER A 131 -6.45 3.94 11.29
C SER A 131 -6.69 2.45 11.32
N GLN A 132 -7.82 2.02 11.90
CA GLN A 132 -8.29 0.63 11.84
C GLN A 132 -8.63 0.17 10.41
N ASN A 133 -8.91 1.13 9.51
CA ASN A 133 -9.20 0.92 8.10
C ASN A 133 -8.61 2.07 7.28
N PRO A 134 -7.31 2.02 6.94
CA PRO A 134 -6.60 3.09 6.25
C PRO A 134 -7.14 3.37 4.84
N GLY A 135 -7.67 2.34 4.18
CA GLY A 135 -8.03 2.37 2.75
C GLY A 135 -6.80 2.38 1.87
N LEU A 136 -6.95 1.96 0.61
CA LEU A 136 -5.86 1.95 -0.37
C LEU A 136 -6.36 2.53 -1.68
N ILE A 137 -5.64 3.50 -2.23
CA ILE A 137 -5.85 4.01 -3.58
C ILE A 137 -4.57 3.72 -4.36
N SER A 138 -4.60 2.67 -5.19
CA SER A 138 -3.55 2.42 -6.18
C SER A 138 -3.75 3.35 -7.36
N LEU A 139 -2.78 4.20 -7.67
CA LEU A 139 -2.96 5.21 -8.73
C LEU A 139 -3.22 4.55 -10.09
N THR A 140 -2.48 3.50 -10.43
CA THR A 140 -2.66 2.78 -11.69
C THR A 140 -4.07 2.18 -11.79
N ASN A 141 -4.51 1.48 -10.75
CA ASN A 141 -5.81 0.79 -10.78
C ASN A 141 -6.97 1.79 -10.76
N THR A 142 -6.87 2.87 -9.99
CA THR A 142 -7.92 3.88 -9.91
C THR A 142 -8.02 4.71 -11.20
N ILE A 143 -6.89 5.07 -11.83
CA ILE A 143 -6.90 5.92 -13.03
C ILE A 143 -7.28 5.11 -14.28
N PHE A 144 -6.70 3.91 -14.46
CA PHE A 144 -6.84 3.13 -15.69
C PHE A 144 -7.76 1.90 -15.56
N GLY A 145 -8.16 1.53 -14.35
CA GLY A 145 -8.95 0.32 -14.06
C GLY A 145 -10.25 0.57 -13.28
N SER A 146 -10.71 1.82 -13.15
CA SER A 146 -11.98 2.12 -12.46
C SER A 146 -13.19 1.50 -13.16
N THR A 147 -14.23 1.22 -12.37
CA THR A 147 -15.54 0.76 -12.86
C THR A 147 -16.65 1.67 -12.30
N PRO A 148 -17.37 2.43 -13.14
CA PRO A 148 -17.16 2.59 -14.58
C PRO A 148 -15.81 3.26 -14.92
N PRO A 149 -15.28 3.06 -16.14
CA PRO A 149 -14.02 3.66 -16.57
C PRO A 149 -14.12 5.18 -16.70
N ILE A 150 -13.08 5.91 -16.29
CA ILE A 150 -12.91 7.33 -16.64
C ILE A 150 -12.92 7.48 -18.18
N SER A 151 -13.59 8.50 -18.72
CA SER A 151 -13.60 8.72 -20.17
C SER A 151 -12.19 8.80 -20.74
N ASN A 152 -12.00 8.20 -21.93
CA ASN A 152 -10.70 8.22 -22.60
C ASN A 152 -10.31 9.65 -22.97
N GLU A 153 -11.27 10.49 -23.30
CA GLU A 153 -11.07 11.91 -23.62
C GLU A 153 -10.51 12.67 -22.43
N ILE A 154 -11.05 12.44 -21.22
CA ILE A 154 -10.53 13.03 -19.98
C ILE A 154 -9.09 12.60 -19.73
N LEU A 155 -8.79 11.30 -19.84
CA LEU A 155 -7.43 10.79 -19.62
C LEU A 155 -6.45 11.25 -20.70
N ALA A 156 -6.87 11.28 -21.97
CA ALA A 156 -6.07 11.79 -23.08
C ALA A 156 -5.69 13.25 -22.86
N GLN A 157 -6.65 14.07 -22.43
CA GLN A 157 -6.40 15.48 -22.09
C GLN A 157 -5.49 15.62 -20.86
N ALA A 158 -5.73 14.86 -19.79
CA ALA A 158 -4.96 14.94 -18.56
C ALA A 158 -3.49 14.51 -18.75
N PHE A 159 -3.25 13.42 -19.47
CA PHE A 159 -1.92 12.88 -19.72
C PHE A 159 -1.24 13.43 -20.98
N ARG A 160 -1.95 14.27 -21.75
CA ARG A 160 -1.48 14.87 -23.03
C ARG A 160 -1.04 13.80 -24.05
N VAL A 161 -1.84 12.77 -24.19
CA VAL A 161 -1.62 11.64 -25.12
C VAL A 161 -2.88 11.38 -25.95
N ASP A 162 -2.78 10.51 -26.96
CA ASP A 162 -3.95 10.10 -27.74
C ASP A 162 -4.77 8.98 -27.07
N ASN A 163 -6.00 8.79 -27.56
CA ASN A 163 -6.88 7.72 -27.08
C ASN A 163 -6.30 6.31 -27.29
N LYS A 164 -5.40 6.13 -28.28
CA LYS A 164 -4.73 4.83 -28.50
C LYS A 164 -3.78 4.50 -27.35
N THR A 165 -3.03 5.48 -26.87
CA THR A 165 -2.12 5.35 -25.73
C THR A 165 -2.88 5.12 -24.44
N VAL A 166 -3.98 5.84 -24.20
CA VAL A 166 -4.86 5.58 -23.05
C VAL A 166 -5.38 4.13 -23.07
N ASN A 167 -5.89 3.67 -24.21
CA ASN A 167 -6.37 2.29 -24.36
C ASN A 167 -5.24 1.26 -24.15
N HIS A 168 -4.01 1.57 -24.58
CA HIS A 168 -2.85 0.72 -24.32
C HIS A 168 -2.58 0.58 -22.81
N LEU A 169 -2.52 1.70 -22.07
CA LEU A 169 -2.30 1.73 -20.63
C LEU A 169 -3.41 0.99 -19.87
N ARG A 170 -4.67 1.16 -20.28
CA ARG A 170 -5.81 0.42 -19.73
C ARG A 170 -5.64 -1.09 -19.86
N ARG A 171 -5.32 -1.59 -21.05
CA ARG A 171 -5.10 -3.03 -21.28
C ARG A 171 -3.98 -3.60 -20.40
N LYS A 172 -2.89 -2.85 -20.22
CA LYS A 172 -1.78 -3.25 -19.33
C LYS A 172 -2.18 -3.26 -17.85
N SER A 173 -3.05 -2.35 -17.44
CA SER A 173 -3.51 -2.23 -16.05
C SER A 173 -4.58 -3.25 -15.67
N MET A 174 -5.30 -3.82 -16.64
CA MET A 174 -6.32 -4.87 -16.42
C MET A 174 -5.75 -6.30 -16.32
N HIS A 175 -4.44 -6.47 -16.55
CA HIS A 175 -3.76 -7.77 -16.52
C HIS A 175 -2.81 -7.92 -15.33
N VAL A 176 -3.04 -7.15 -14.28
CA VAL A 176 -2.30 -7.23 -13.02
C VAL A 176 -3.22 -7.72 -11.91
#